data_AF-A0A848WLC9-F1
#
_entry.id   AF-A0A848WLC9-F1
#
_cell.length_a   1.000
_cell.length_b   1.000
_cell.length_c   1.000
_cell.angle_alpha   90.00
_cell.angle_beta   90.00
_cell.angle_gamma   90.00
#
_symmetry.space_group_name_H-M   'P 1'
#
loop_
_entity.id
_entity.type
_entity.pdbx_description
1 polymer ?
#
loop_
_entity_poly.entity_id
_entity_poly.type
_entity_poly.pdbx_seq_one_letter_code
_entity_poly.pdbx_strand_id
1 'polypeptide(L)'
;MPFSWPSFADVVYRLHRLRRLIACGIVMPLVVFAIVGAFGFGWVGSVGGLAVMALVLTVLIAGHAVAFPNAHQETVVLSLLLTALGFLAPVLGSSVFGWFLFVVFGFLFVFLGQTRVLSWEMSRKTHEPTFQSKVKTRAPLKEARAWFPLRPNSTRGQYRCGPKNAEGVFPVWYDMPVTTVFDALDLPEAADLGALEDALSDPETASFFAQVEDDEEDYQRTKILQSNNASGPVLALVEHHFKPLKNGCMVAEMEAANDYPWGQTFSLWLNDFAKDGLVYHRDLLEGIETRSLRAAHRWSLLMLLSKRVMKRMMGGSMAQMAADNQSAIEREVESSPEALAALLQRLGSDFTSQGYTSGPMPLVTLEEFFGGNGDDGSFQAASLVTARTALEGLRDRDDVADIRMGVTQWEGPSTWPLAEYVYFVTSAAASDVEAWLKDAGIWVSELAEEGEHRKREDLDVPEGYRMVWCWID
;
A
#
# COMPACT_ATOMS: atom_id res chain seq x y z
N MET A 1 -0.01 -2.66 3.15
CA MET A 1 -0.71 -1.91 4.22
C MET A 1 -1.31 -2.86 5.25
N PRO A 2 -1.04 -2.68 6.56
CA PRO A 2 -1.67 -3.48 7.62
C PRO A 2 -3.18 -3.24 7.66
N PHE A 3 -3.93 -4.23 8.16
CA PHE A 3 -5.36 -4.06 8.41
C PHE A 3 -5.55 -3.09 9.58
N SER A 4 -6.36 -2.05 9.37
CA SER A 4 -6.77 -1.11 10.40
C SER A 4 -8.30 -1.03 10.44
N TRP A 5 -8.86 -1.01 11.65
CA TRP A 5 -10.29 -0.78 11.82
C TRP A 5 -10.64 0.65 11.41
N PRO A 6 -11.79 0.88 10.73
CA PRO A 6 -12.19 2.21 10.31
C PRO A 6 -12.44 3.13 11.52
N SER A 7 -12.02 4.38 11.41
CA SER A 7 -12.42 5.42 12.36
C SER A 7 -13.93 5.69 12.26
N PHE A 8 -14.50 6.39 13.24
CA PHE A 8 -15.92 6.80 13.16
C PHE A 8 -16.22 7.61 11.88
N ALA A 9 -15.31 8.47 11.46
CA ALA A 9 -15.46 9.26 10.25
C ALA A 9 -15.46 8.38 9.00
N ASP A 10 -14.61 7.34 8.97
CA ASP A 10 -14.58 6.35 7.89
C ASP A 10 -15.88 5.54 7.86
N VAL A 11 -16.39 5.12 9.02
CA VAL A 11 -17.68 4.40 9.11
C VAL A 11 -18.79 5.23 8.47
N VAL A 12 -18.93 6.50 8.85
CA VAL A 12 -19.97 7.39 8.29
C VAL A 12 -19.77 7.58 6.78
N TYR A 13 -18.54 7.81 6.33
CA TYR A 13 -18.22 7.96 4.91
C TYR A 13 -18.58 6.69 4.12
N ARG A 14 -18.12 5.52 4.58
CA ARG A 14 -18.33 4.22 3.94
C ARG A 14 -19.80 3.82 3.92
N LEU A 15 -20.55 4.04 5.00
CA LEU A 15 -22.02 3.83 5.01
C LEU A 15 -22.72 4.68 3.93
N HIS A 16 -22.34 5.94 3.80
CA HIS A 16 -22.92 6.81 2.78
C HIS A 16 -22.53 6.37 1.37
N ARG A 17 -21.25 6.04 1.13
CA ARG A 17 -20.75 5.65 -0.18
C ARG A 17 -21.30 4.31 -0.64
N LEU A 18 -21.23 3.31 0.22
CA LEU A 18 -21.65 1.93 -0.04
C LEU A 18 -23.15 1.72 0.19
N ARG A 19 -23.95 2.78 0.35
CA ARG A 19 -25.40 2.67 0.58
C ARG A 19 -26.14 1.80 -0.44
N ARG A 20 -25.68 1.77 -1.69
CA ARG A 20 -26.25 0.93 -2.76
C ARG A 20 -25.91 -0.54 -2.53
N LEU A 21 -24.63 -0.85 -2.34
CA LEU A 21 -24.18 -2.20 -1.96
C LEU A 21 -24.92 -2.71 -0.72
N ILE A 22 -25.00 -1.90 0.33
CA ILE A 22 -25.68 -2.23 1.59
C ILE A 22 -27.17 -2.44 1.36
N ALA A 23 -27.85 -1.54 0.64
CA ALA A 23 -29.27 -1.69 0.34
C ALA A 23 -29.55 -2.95 -0.49
N CYS A 24 -28.79 -3.20 -1.56
CA CYS A 24 -28.92 -4.41 -2.38
C CYS A 24 -28.68 -5.68 -1.54
N GLY A 25 -27.64 -5.67 -0.71
CA GLY A 25 -27.32 -6.78 0.18
C GLY A 25 -28.38 -7.03 1.24
N ILE A 26 -29.08 -6.01 1.74
CA ILE A 26 -30.14 -6.17 2.75
C ILE A 26 -31.48 -6.56 2.11
N VAL A 27 -31.86 -5.92 1.00
CA VAL A 27 -33.18 -6.14 0.37
C VAL A 27 -33.33 -7.58 -0.12
N MET A 28 -32.27 -8.16 -0.69
CA MET A 28 -32.28 -9.53 -1.22
C MET A 28 -32.70 -10.59 -0.18
N PRO A 29 -32.02 -10.74 0.98
CA PRO A 29 -32.43 -11.69 2.00
C PRO A 29 -33.80 -11.33 2.58
N LEU A 30 -34.11 -10.04 2.80
CA LEU A 30 -35.40 -9.64 3.36
C LEU A 30 -36.60 -10.03 2.49
N VAL A 31 -36.50 -9.87 1.17
CA VAL A 31 -37.54 -10.31 0.23
C VAL A 31 -37.75 -11.81 0.35
N VAL A 32 -36.66 -12.58 0.41
CA VAL A 32 -36.71 -14.03 0.59
C VAL A 32 -37.35 -14.41 1.92
N PHE A 33 -36.94 -13.80 3.03
CA PHE A 33 -37.53 -14.06 4.34
C PHE A 33 -39.02 -13.70 4.39
N ALA A 34 -39.42 -12.62 3.72
CA ALA A 34 -40.82 -12.24 3.61
C ALA A 34 -41.63 -13.28 2.82
N ILE A 35 -41.08 -13.80 1.70
CA ILE A 35 -41.71 -14.87 0.91
C ILE A 35 -41.83 -16.14 1.75
N VAL A 36 -40.74 -16.61 2.36
CA VAL A 36 -40.72 -17.81 3.22
C VAL A 36 -41.72 -17.69 4.38
N GLY A 37 -41.76 -16.51 5.02
CA GLY A 37 -42.71 -16.20 6.08
C GLY A 37 -44.16 -16.21 5.60
N ALA A 38 -44.45 -15.66 4.42
CA ALA A 38 -45.80 -15.65 3.84
C ALA A 38 -46.33 -17.06 3.54
N PHE A 39 -45.44 -18.02 3.26
CA PHE A 39 -45.81 -19.43 3.03
C PHE A 39 -45.81 -20.29 4.31
N GLY A 40 -45.58 -19.70 5.49
CA GLY A 40 -45.66 -20.40 6.78
C GLY A 40 -44.48 -21.34 7.07
N PHE A 41 -43.38 -21.26 6.31
CA PHE A 41 -42.19 -22.09 6.51
C PHE A 41 -41.24 -21.44 7.54
N GLY A 42 -41.53 -21.59 8.83
CA GLY A 42 -40.51 -21.45 9.90
C GLY A 42 -40.75 -20.39 10.99
N TRP A 43 -39.78 -20.32 11.92
CA TRP A 43 -39.78 -19.50 13.15
C TRP A 43 -39.85 -17.98 12.90
N VAL A 44 -39.64 -17.56 11.65
CA VAL A 44 -39.77 -16.18 11.18
C VAL A 44 -41.23 -15.74 11.00
N GLY A 45 -42.21 -16.61 11.29
CA GLY A 45 -43.64 -16.32 11.10
C GLY A 45 -44.24 -15.24 12.00
N SER A 46 -43.48 -14.66 12.93
CA SER A 46 -43.91 -13.49 13.70
C SER A 46 -43.28 -12.21 13.15
N VAL A 47 -44.06 -11.12 13.17
CA VAL A 47 -43.58 -9.77 12.80
C VAL A 47 -42.34 -9.37 13.62
N GLY A 48 -42.32 -9.73 14.91
CA GLY A 48 -41.17 -9.49 15.79
C GLY A 48 -39.91 -10.25 15.35
N GLY A 49 -40.05 -11.53 14.96
CA GLY A 49 -38.95 -12.33 14.45
C GLY A 49 -38.35 -11.78 13.16
N LEU A 50 -39.19 -11.35 12.21
CA LEU A 50 -38.75 -10.69 10.99
C LEU A 50 -37.99 -9.37 11.28
N ALA A 51 -38.48 -8.58 12.23
CA ALA A 51 -37.84 -7.32 12.59
C ALA A 51 -36.44 -7.52 13.21
N VAL A 52 -36.30 -8.50 14.12
CA VAL A 52 -35.00 -8.84 14.72
C VAL A 52 -34.03 -9.37 13.66
N MET A 53 -34.49 -10.26 12.79
CA MET A 53 -33.67 -10.76 11.68
C MET A 53 -33.24 -9.65 10.74
N ALA A 54 -34.15 -8.73 10.38
CA ALA A 54 -33.82 -7.58 9.55
C ALA A 54 -32.73 -6.70 10.17
N LEU A 55 -32.79 -6.46 11.48
CA LEU A 55 -31.77 -5.72 12.21
C LEU A 55 -30.42 -6.44 12.17
N VAL A 56 -30.39 -7.74 12.47
CA VAL A 56 -29.15 -8.55 12.46
C VAL A 56 -28.52 -8.56 11.08
N LEU A 57 -29.30 -8.83 10.03
CA LEU A 57 -28.82 -8.81 8.64
C LEU A 57 -28.26 -7.45 8.26
N THR A 58 -28.97 -6.37 8.63
CA THR A 58 -28.52 -5.00 8.39
C THR A 58 -27.17 -4.74 9.04
N VAL A 59 -27.00 -5.09 10.32
CA VAL A 59 -25.74 -4.91 11.05
C VAL A 59 -24.62 -5.73 10.45
N LEU A 60 -24.85 -7.00 10.10
CA LEU A 60 -23.83 -7.87 9.50
C LEU A 60 -23.37 -7.38 8.13
N ILE A 61 -24.31 -7.05 7.24
CA ILE A 61 -24.01 -6.63 5.87
C ILE A 61 -23.37 -5.24 5.87
N ALA A 62 -23.94 -4.27 6.61
CA ALA A 62 -23.36 -2.94 6.71
C ALA A 62 -21.99 -2.98 7.42
N GLY A 63 -21.87 -3.77 8.49
CA GLY A 63 -20.60 -3.95 9.20
C GLY A 63 -19.52 -4.54 8.31
N HIS A 64 -19.85 -5.56 7.52
CA HIS A 64 -18.91 -6.14 6.55
C HIS A 64 -18.52 -5.13 5.47
N ALA A 65 -19.48 -4.46 4.83
CA ALA A 65 -19.21 -3.46 3.79
C ALA A 65 -18.34 -2.30 4.31
N VAL A 66 -18.55 -1.87 5.56
CA VAL A 66 -17.75 -0.81 6.19
C VAL A 66 -16.36 -1.29 6.57
N ALA A 67 -16.22 -2.49 7.13
CA ALA A 67 -14.93 -3.05 7.51
C ALA A 67 -14.08 -3.39 6.29
N PHE A 68 -14.68 -3.88 5.20
CA PHE A 68 -14.00 -4.34 4.00
C PHE A 68 -14.58 -3.66 2.75
N PRO A 69 -14.38 -2.33 2.58
CA PRO A 69 -15.04 -1.54 1.54
C PRO A 69 -14.67 -1.96 0.12
N ASN A 70 -13.49 -2.58 -0.06
CA ASN A 70 -13.03 -3.09 -1.35
C ASN A 70 -13.47 -4.54 -1.61
N ALA A 71 -14.01 -5.25 -0.59
CA ALA A 71 -14.49 -6.63 -0.68
C ALA A 71 -16.02 -6.71 -0.96
N HIS A 72 -16.49 -5.92 -1.92
CA HIS A 72 -17.91 -5.88 -2.28
C HIS A 72 -18.45 -7.25 -2.73
N GLN A 73 -17.61 -8.05 -3.41
CA GLN A 73 -17.97 -9.41 -3.81
C GLN A 73 -18.30 -10.29 -2.59
N GLU A 74 -17.49 -10.22 -1.53
CA GLU A 74 -17.75 -10.95 -0.27
C GLU A 74 -19.02 -10.45 0.42
N THR A 75 -19.33 -9.15 0.32
CA THR A 75 -20.59 -8.61 0.85
C THR A 75 -21.80 -9.20 0.12
N VAL A 76 -21.73 -9.37 -1.21
CA VAL A 76 -22.77 -10.02 -2.01
C VAL A 76 -22.86 -11.52 -1.67
N VAL A 77 -21.73 -12.22 -1.56
CA VAL A 77 -21.70 -13.63 -1.12
C VAL A 77 -22.34 -13.78 0.26
N LEU A 78 -21.99 -12.90 1.21
CA LEU A 78 -22.55 -12.90 2.56
C LEU A 78 -24.08 -12.72 2.51
N SER A 79 -24.57 -11.78 1.71
CA SER A 79 -26.02 -11.58 1.48
C SER A 79 -26.69 -12.84 0.92
N LEU A 80 -26.11 -13.46 -0.10
CA LEU A 80 -26.63 -14.70 -0.70
C LEU A 80 -26.61 -15.88 0.27
N LEU A 81 -25.54 -16.01 1.07
CA LEU A 81 -25.42 -17.05 2.08
C LEU A 81 -26.47 -16.88 3.18
N LEU A 82 -26.68 -15.65 3.67
CA LEU A 82 -27.71 -15.32 4.65
C LEU A 82 -29.13 -15.56 4.09
N THR A 83 -29.31 -15.34 2.79
CA THR A 83 -30.55 -15.68 2.06
C THR A 83 -30.80 -17.20 2.07
N ALA A 84 -29.78 -17.99 1.70
CA ALA A 84 -29.86 -19.45 1.69
C ALA A 84 -30.05 -20.04 3.10
N LEU A 85 -29.43 -19.43 4.12
CA LEU A 85 -29.61 -19.76 5.53
C LEU A 85 -31.09 -19.72 5.91
N GLY A 86 -31.83 -18.72 5.42
CA GLY A 86 -33.26 -18.58 5.69
C GLY A 86 -34.12 -19.71 5.15
N PHE A 87 -33.79 -20.23 3.97
CA PHE A 87 -34.48 -21.37 3.37
C PHE A 87 -34.13 -22.70 4.04
N LEU A 88 -32.88 -22.86 4.45
CA LEU A 88 -32.37 -24.15 4.95
C LEU A 88 -32.51 -24.30 6.47
N ALA A 89 -32.78 -23.23 7.20
CA ALA A 89 -32.97 -23.28 8.65
C ALA A 89 -33.97 -24.35 9.12
N PRO A 90 -35.16 -24.52 8.49
CA PRO A 90 -36.10 -25.57 8.88
C PRO A 90 -35.57 -26.99 8.65
N VAL A 91 -34.69 -27.18 7.66
CA VAL A 91 -34.14 -28.48 7.27
C VAL A 91 -32.95 -28.87 8.15
N LEU A 92 -32.09 -27.90 8.48
CA LEU A 92 -30.90 -28.12 9.31
C LEU A 92 -31.23 -28.33 10.79
N GLY A 93 -32.39 -27.84 11.24
CA GLY A 93 -32.87 -28.00 12.62
C GLY A 93 -31.88 -27.44 13.64
N SER A 94 -31.69 -28.16 14.76
CA SER A 94 -30.78 -27.78 15.84
C SER A 94 -29.35 -28.33 15.69
N SER A 95 -29.00 -28.90 14.53
CA SER A 95 -27.71 -29.56 14.33
C SER A 95 -26.57 -28.55 14.18
N VAL A 96 -25.78 -28.34 15.25
CA VAL A 96 -24.59 -27.47 15.23
C VAL A 96 -23.61 -27.87 14.12
N PHE A 97 -23.42 -29.18 13.93
CA PHE A 97 -22.54 -29.70 12.87
C PHE A 97 -23.11 -29.42 11.47
N GLY A 98 -24.43 -29.57 11.29
CA GLY A 98 -25.11 -29.21 10.04
C GLY A 98 -24.94 -27.73 9.70
N TRP A 99 -25.08 -26.85 10.70
CA TRP A 99 -24.83 -25.41 10.55
C TRP A 99 -23.38 -25.10 10.20
N PHE A 100 -22.41 -25.76 10.84
CA PHE A 100 -20.99 -25.60 10.50
C PHE A 100 -20.69 -25.99 9.05
N LEU A 101 -21.14 -27.17 8.62
CA LEU A 101 -20.96 -27.63 7.23
C LEU A 101 -21.64 -26.69 6.24
N PHE A 102 -22.84 -26.19 6.57
CA PHE A 102 -23.53 -25.24 5.73
C PHE A 102 -22.76 -23.93 5.59
N VAL A 103 -22.21 -23.38 6.67
CA VAL A 103 -21.41 -22.15 6.59
C VAL A 103 -20.16 -22.38 5.73
N VAL A 104 -19.41 -23.46 5.95
CA VAL A 104 -18.17 -23.73 5.20
C VAL A 104 -18.44 -24.03 3.73
N PHE A 105 -19.28 -25.04 3.45
CA PHE A 105 -19.52 -25.48 2.08
C PHE A 105 -20.50 -24.58 1.33
N GLY A 106 -21.50 -24.03 2.03
CA GLY A 106 -22.41 -23.04 1.45
C GLY A 106 -21.68 -21.77 1.08
N PHE A 107 -20.79 -21.26 1.93
CA PHE A 107 -19.96 -20.11 1.58
C PHE A 107 -19.09 -20.43 0.35
N LEU A 108 -18.36 -21.56 0.35
CA LEU A 108 -17.49 -21.92 -0.77
C LEU A 108 -18.28 -22.09 -2.08
N PHE A 109 -19.44 -22.74 -2.02
CA PHE A 109 -20.30 -22.94 -3.18
C PHE A 109 -20.84 -21.62 -3.72
N VAL A 110 -21.37 -20.76 -2.86
CA VAL A 110 -21.87 -19.43 -3.26
C VAL A 110 -20.73 -18.57 -3.80
N PHE A 111 -19.57 -18.59 -3.16
CA PHE A 111 -18.39 -17.83 -3.61
C PHE A 111 -17.93 -18.30 -5.00
N LEU A 112 -17.70 -19.60 -5.19
CA LEU A 112 -17.30 -20.15 -6.50
C LEU A 112 -18.37 -19.94 -7.57
N GLY A 113 -19.64 -20.10 -7.21
CA GLY A 113 -20.78 -19.84 -8.09
C GLY A 113 -20.83 -18.38 -8.52
N GLN A 114 -20.69 -17.44 -7.58
CA GLN A 114 -20.64 -16.01 -7.86
C GLN A 114 -19.45 -15.65 -8.76
N THR A 115 -18.25 -16.18 -8.49
CA THR A 115 -17.08 -15.94 -9.34
C THR A 115 -17.31 -16.44 -10.77
N ARG A 116 -17.98 -17.59 -10.94
CA ARG A 116 -18.39 -18.09 -12.26
C ARG A 116 -19.43 -17.20 -12.93
N VAL A 117 -20.44 -16.73 -12.19
CA VAL A 117 -21.44 -15.81 -12.71
C VAL A 117 -20.80 -14.50 -13.14
N LEU A 118 -19.92 -13.93 -12.33
CA LEU A 118 -19.18 -12.70 -12.66
C LEU A 118 -18.27 -12.89 -13.88
N SER A 119 -17.54 -14.00 -13.95
CA SER A 119 -16.73 -14.34 -15.13
C SER A 119 -17.59 -14.50 -16.39
N TRP A 120 -18.79 -15.09 -16.24
CA TRP A 120 -19.75 -15.19 -17.33
C TRP A 120 -20.35 -13.83 -17.72
N GLU A 121 -20.67 -12.96 -16.76
CA GLU A 121 -21.13 -11.60 -17.03
C GLU A 121 -20.03 -10.75 -17.68
N MET A 122 -18.77 -10.96 -17.31
CA MET A 122 -17.61 -10.32 -17.94
C MET A 122 -17.39 -10.78 -19.38
N SER A 123 -17.91 -11.95 -19.77
CA SER A 123 -17.85 -12.45 -21.15
C SER A 123 -19.12 -12.18 -21.97
N ARG A 124 -20.13 -11.51 -21.39
CA ARG A 124 -21.38 -11.13 -22.06
C ARG A 124 -21.23 -9.84 -22.87
N LYS A 125 -22.29 -9.49 -23.62
CA LYS A 125 -22.37 -8.28 -24.45
C LYS A 125 -21.90 -7.05 -23.68
N THR A 126 -20.98 -6.34 -24.30
CA THR A 126 -20.50 -5.06 -23.83
C THR A 126 -21.53 -3.96 -24.10
N HIS A 127 -21.39 -2.85 -23.40
CA HIS A 127 -22.15 -1.62 -23.65
C HIS A 127 -21.26 -0.41 -23.34
N GLU A 128 -21.77 0.78 -23.64
CA GLU A 128 -21.05 2.04 -23.47
C GLU A 128 -21.65 2.84 -22.31
N PRO A 129 -21.35 2.51 -21.04
CA PRO A 129 -21.83 3.26 -19.90
C PRO A 129 -21.19 4.64 -19.85
N THR A 130 -21.97 5.62 -19.37
CA THR A 130 -21.44 6.94 -19.02
C THR A 130 -21.54 7.15 -17.51
N PHE A 131 -20.40 7.34 -16.86
CA PHE A 131 -20.32 7.70 -15.45
C PHE A 131 -20.18 9.21 -15.33
N GLN A 132 -20.93 9.82 -14.41
CA GLN A 132 -20.85 11.24 -14.13
C GLN A 132 -20.67 11.48 -12.63
N SER A 133 -19.63 12.22 -12.29
CA SER A 133 -19.25 12.50 -10.92
C SER A 133 -18.91 13.97 -10.75
N LYS A 134 -19.15 14.51 -9.56
CA LYS A 134 -18.82 15.91 -9.22
C LYS A 134 -18.23 15.98 -7.82
N VAL A 135 -17.21 16.81 -7.66
CA VAL A 135 -16.58 17.10 -6.38
C VAL A 135 -16.28 18.59 -6.25
N LYS A 136 -16.47 19.13 -5.05
CA LYS A 136 -16.00 20.49 -4.72
C LYS A 136 -14.63 20.37 -4.08
N THR A 137 -13.70 21.21 -4.52
CA THR A 137 -12.38 21.38 -3.91
C THR A 137 -12.18 22.82 -3.46
N ARG A 138 -11.37 23.01 -2.42
CA ARG A 138 -10.87 24.31 -1.95
C ARG A 138 -9.76 24.86 -2.83
N ALA A 139 -9.11 23.99 -3.61
CA ALA A 139 -8.05 24.40 -4.51
C ALA A 139 -8.57 25.38 -5.59
N PRO A 140 -7.77 26.39 -5.96
CA PRO A 140 -8.11 27.29 -7.06
C PRO A 140 -8.20 26.52 -8.40
N LEU A 141 -8.90 27.12 -9.37
CA LEU A 141 -9.12 26.54 -10.70
C LEU A 141 -7.82 26.02 -11.35
N LYS A 142 -6.75 26.82 -11.30
CA LYS A 142 -5.45 26.47 -11.89
C LYS A 142 -4.86 25.19 -11.30
N GLU A 143 -4.90 25.03 -9.98
CA GLU A 143 -4.39 23.85 -9.29
C GLU A 143 -5.29 22.63 -9.56
N ALA A 144 -6.62 22.81 -9.50
CA ALA A 144 -7.55 21.73 -9.80
C ALA A 144 -7.39 21.21 -11.25
N ARG A 145 -7.18 22.11 -12.22
CA ARG A 145 -6.95 21.73 -13.63
C ARG A 145 -5.60 21.04 -13.84
N ALA A 146 -4.57 21.42 -13.09
CA ALA A 146 -3.30 20.71 -13.11
C ALA A 146 -3.42 19.32 -12.47
N TRP A 147 -4.28 19.17 -11.45
CA TRP A 147 -4.33 17.99 -10.60
C TRP A 147 -5.31 16.89 -11.03
N PHE A 148 -6.51 17.21 -11.55
CA PHE A 148 -7.58 16.21 -11.78
C PHE A 148 -7.50 15.44 -13.12
N PRO A 149 -7.16 16.05 -14.27
CA PRO A 149 -7.05 15.36 -15.56
C PRO A 149 -5.66 14.74 -15.80
N LEU A 150 -5.56 13.58 -16.44
CA LEU A 150 -4.25 12.96 -16.70
C LEU A 150 -3.41 13.88 -17.61
N ARG A 151 -2.11 14.00 -17.29
CA ARG A 151 -1.16 14.84 -18.04
C ARG A 151 0.17 14.10 -18.19
N PRO A 152 0.89 14.28 -19.31
CA PRO A 152 2.22 13.70 -19.48
C PRO A 152 3.19 14.23 -18.41
N ASN A 153 4.16 13.40 -18.01
CA ASN A 153 5.17 13.73 -16.99
C ASN A 153 4.54 14.22 -15.67
N SER A 154 3.49 13.55 -15.21
CA SER A 154 2.83 13.91 -13.96
C SER A 154 2.64 12.69 -13.06
N THR A 155 2.73 12.91 -11.76
CA THR A 155 2.46 11.89 -10.73
C THR A 155 1.42 12.43 -9.77
N ARG A 156 0.39 11.63 -9.48
CA ARG A 156 -0.66 11.97 -8.53
C ARG A 156 -1.29 10.73 -7.91
N GLY A 157 -1.24 10.63 -6.59
CA GLY A 157 -1.73 9.43 -5.89
C GLY A 157 -1.20 8.15 -6.54
N GLN A 158 -2.12 7.30 -6.97
CA GLN A 158 -1.83 6.01 -7.64
C GLN A 158 -1.51 6.11 -9.14
N TYR A 159 -1.57 7.29 -9.75
CA TYR A 159 -1.30 7.45 -11.18
C TYR A 159 0.07 8.08 -11.39
N ARG A 160 0.86 7.46 -12.26
CA ARG A 160 2.11 8.02 -12.78
C ARG A 160 2.03 8.03 -14.31
N CYS A 161 2.34 9.16 -14.90
CA CYS A 161 2.21 9.40 -16.33
C CYS A 161 3.58 9.70 -16.93
N GLY A 162 3.95 8.95 -17.96
CA GLY A 162 5.24 9.11 -18.63
C GLY A 162 5.27 10.26 -19.63
N PRO A 163 6.37 10.38 -20.38
CA PRO A 163 6.48 11.37 -21.46
C PRO A 163 5.55 11.02 -22.63
N LYS A 164 5.07 12.05 -23.31
CA LYS A 164 4.31 11.89 -24.55
C LYS A 164 5.22 11.58 -25.74
N ASN A 165 4.76 10.69 -26.62
CA ASN A 165 5.40 10.39 -27.89
C ASN A 165 5.08 11.46 -28.96
N ALA A 166 5.52 11.23 -30.20
CA ALA A 166 5.30 12.15 -31.32
C ALA A 166 3.81 12.36 -31.68
N GLU A 167 2.95 11.41 -31.34
CA GLU A 167 1.50 11.46 -31.55
C GLU A 167 0.75 12.06 -30.35
N GLY A 168 1.47 12.46 -29.29
CA GLY A 168 0.88 12.99 -28.07
C GLY A 168 0.32 11.94 -27.11
N VAL A 169 0.55 10.65 -27.37
CA VAL A 169 0.17 9.54 -26.48
C VAL A 169 1.24 9.34 -25.42
N PHE A 170 0.86 9.11 -24.17
CA PHE A 170 1.77 8.83 -23.07
C PHE A 170 1.34 7.59 -22.26
N PRO A 171 2.29 6.80 -21.75
CA PRO A 171 1.98 5.66 -20.87
C PRO A 171 1.47 6.15 -19.52
N VAL A 172 0.56 5.39 -18.93
CA VAL A 172 0.04 5.61 -17.58
C VAL A 172 0.19 4.32 -16.78
N TRP A 173 0.91 4.41 -15.68
CA TRP A 173 1.00 3.35 -14.67
C TRP A 173 0.01 3.66 -13.57
N TYR A 174 -0.84 2.68 -13.25
CA TYR A 174 -1.77 2.75 -12.14
C TYR A 174 -1.32 1.78 -11.06
N ASP A 175 -0.69 2.33 -10.02
CA ASP A 175 -0.26 1.57 -8.87
C ASP A 175 -1.47 1.26 -7.99
N MET A 176 -2.06 0.10 -8.24
CA MET A 176 -3.02 -0.47 -7.32
C MET A 176 -2.24 -1.19 -6.23
N PRO A 177 -2.33 -0.76 -4.95
CA PRO A 177 -1.77 -1.54 -3.86
C PRO A 177 -2.46 -2.90 -3.87
N VAL A 178 -1.81 -3.91 -4.45
CA VAL A 178 -2.30 -5.27 -4.43
C VAL A 178 -2.08 -5.73 -3.00
N THR A 179 -3.11 -6.29 -2.36
CA THR A 179 -2.88 -7.07 -1.14
C THR A 179 -2.91 -8.50 -1.60
N THR A 180 -1.75 -9.12 -1.71
CA THR A 180 -1.63 -10.54 -1.97
C THR A 180 -1.83 -11.32 -0.68
N VAL A 181 -2.08 -12.63 -0.83
CA VAL A 181 -2.07 -13.54 0.32
C VAL A 181 -0.68 -13.58 0.98
N PHE A 182 0.39 -13.27 0.26
CA PHE A 182 1.75 -13.23 0.79
C PHE A 182 2.01 -11.97 1.61
N ASP A 183 1.53 -10.81 1.18
CA ASP A 183 1.55 -9.57 1.99
C ASP A 183 0.77 -9.80 3.28
N ALA A 184 -0.30 -10.59 3.19
CA ALA A 184 -1.05 -10.98 4.36
C ALA A 184 -0.26 -11.90 5.30
N LEU A 185 0.74 -12.65 4.84
CA LEU A 185 1.54 -13.55 5.68
C LEU A 185 2.71 -12.87 6.39
N ASP A 186 2.86 -11.55 6.23
CA ASP A 186 3.98 -10.77 6.78
C ASP A 186 5.34 -11.36 6.34
N LEU A 187 5.39 -11.95 5.13
CA LEU A 187 6.64 -12.41 4.55
C LEU A 187 7.47 -11.18 4.13
N PRO A 188 8.79 -11.16 4.36
CA PRO A 188 9.63 -10.07 3.89
C PRO A 188 9.44 -9.94 2.37
N GLU A 189 9.11 -8.72 1.92
CA GLU A 189 9.12 -8.39 0.49
C GLU A 189 10.49 -8.80 -0.06
N ALA A 190 10.49 -9.54 -1.18
CA ALA A 190 11.74 -9.89 -1.83
C ALA A 190 12.52 -8.60 -2.07
N ALA A 191 13.80 -8.58 -1.70
CA ALA A 191 14.67 -7.39 -1.60
C ALA A 191 14.94 -6.66 -2.94
N ASP A 192 14.17 -6.94 -3.99
CA ASP A 192 14.40 -6.46 -5.34
C ASP A 192 13.31 -5.47 -5.82
N LEU A 193 12.88 -4.58 -4.91
CA LEU A 193 12.01 -3.46 -5.27
C LEU A 193 12.75 -2.39 -6.10
N GLY A 194 14.09 -2.34 -6.02
CA GLY A 194 14.92 -1.46 -6.85
C GLY A 194 14.84 -1.80 -8.34
N ALA A 195 14.85 -3.09 -8.71
CA ALA A 195 14.64 -3.49 -10.11
C ALA A 195 13.21 -3.21 -10.62
N LEU A 196 12.24 -3.05 -9.71
CA LEU A 196 10.89 -2.66 -10.07
C LEU A 196 10.81 -1.21 -10.52
N GLU A 197 11.57 -0.27 -9.93
CA GLU A 197 11.57 1.14 -10.39
C GLU A 197 12.09 1.29 -11.84
N ASP A 198 13.11 0.51 -12.21
CA ASP A 198 13.64 0.47 -13.57
C ASP A 198 12.66 -0.22 -14.54
N ALA A 199 12.04 -1.34 -14.15
CA ALA A 199 11.00 -2.02 -14.94
C ALA A 199 9.73 -1.18 -15.09
N LEU A 200 9.44 -0.32 -14.12
CA LEU A 200 8.33 0.61 -14.11
C LEU A 200 8.57 1.80 -15.05
N SER A 201 9.77 2.02 -15.56
CA SER A 201 10.05 3.05 -16.58
C SER A 201 9.79 2.55 -18.01
N ASP A 202 9.59 1.25 -18.18
CA ASP A 202 9.32 0.63 -19.48
C ASP A 202 7.87 0.92 -19.93
N PRO A 203 7.66 1.57 -21.09
CA PRO A 203 6.33 1.74 -21.67
C PRO A 203 5.57 0.43 -21.89
N GLU A 204 6.25 -0.71 -22.01
CA GLU A 204 5.62 -2.03 -22.15
C GLU A 204 4.90 -2.50 -20.87
N THR A 205 5.26 -1.95 -19.71
CA THR A 205 4.59 -2.26 -18.42
C THR A 205 3.45 -1.30 -18.07
N ALA A 206 3.12 -0.36 -18.97
CA ALA A 206 2.05 0.60 -18.75
C ALA A 206 0.69 -0.10 -18.56
N SER A 207 -0.10 0.37 -17.58
CA SER A 207 -1.44 -0.17 -17.32
C SER A 207 -2.41 0.18 -18.46
N PHE A 208 -2.24 1.37 -19.04
CA PHE A 208 -2.93 1.85 -20.23
C PHE A 208 -2.18 3.08 -20.79
N PHE A 209 -2.63 3.59 -21.93
CA PHE A 209 -2.10 4.81 -22.53
C PHE A 209 -3.15 5.92 -22.50
N ALA A 210 -2.71 7.18 -22.52
CA ALA A 210 -3.59 8.32 -22.55
C ALA A 210 -3.16 9.36 -23.59
N GLN A 211 -4.12 10.09 -24.13
CA GLN A 211 -3.89 11.20 -25.06
C GLN A 211 -4.83 12.35 -24.69
N VAL A 212 -4.27 13.54 -24.48
CA VAL A 212 -5.07 14.75 -24.28
C VAL A 212 -5.50 15.25 -25.66
N GLU A 213 -6.82 15.29 -25.91
CA GLU A 213 -7.38 15.77 -27.18
C GLU A 213 -7.61 17.27 -27.14
N ASP A 214 -8.29 17.73 -26.09
CA ASP A 214 -8.69 19.12 -25.88
C ASP A 214 -8.22 19.56 -24.48
N ASP A 215 -7.63 20.75 -24.37
CA ASP A 215 -7.16 21.34 -23.10
C ASP A 215 -7.45 22.85 -23.07
N GLU A 216 -8.69 23.20 -22.76
CA GLU A 216 -9.20 24.57 -22.62
C GLU A 216 -9.14 25.06 -21.16
N GLU A 217 -9.48 26.33 -20.91
CA GLU A 217 -9.36 26.92 -19.56
C GLU A 217 -10.19 26.20 -18.49
N ASP A 218 -11.41 25.79 -18.86
CA ASP A 218 -12.40 25.18 -17.97
C ASP A 218 -12.79 23.76 -18.41
N TYR A 219 -12.05 23.17 -19.35
CA TYR A 219 -12.35 21.86 -19.92
C TYR A 219 -11.08 21.09 -20.31
N GLN A 220 -11.04 19.79 -20.03
CA GLN A 220 -10.04 18.88 -20.63
C GLN A 220 -10.72 17.58 -21.05
N ARG A 221 -10.41 17.13 -22.27
CA ARG A 221 -10.78 15.81 -22.80
C ARG A 221 -9.57 14.91 -22.93
N THR A 222 -9.68 13.67 -22.45
CA THR A 222 -8.60 12.70 -22.50
C THR A 222 -9.11 11.36 -22.98
N LYS A 223 -8.48 10.83 -24.04
CA LYS A 223 -8.66 9.47 -24.51
C LYS A 223 -7.84 8.52 -23.66
N ILE A 224 -8.46 7.43 -23.22
CA ILE A 224 -7.79 6.27 -22.64
C ILE A 224 -7.67 5.20 -23.73
N LEU A 225 -6.46 4.74 -23.99
CA LEU A 225 -6.09 3.89 -25.12
C LEU A 225 -5.49 2.57 -24.64
N GLN A 226 -5.73 1.49 -25.38
CA GLN A 226 -5.13 0.19 -25.10
C GLN A 226 -3.67 0.09 -25.55
N SER A 227 -3.23 0.92 -26.50
CA SER A 227 -1.90 0.87 -27.09
C SER A 227 -1.24 2.25 -27.19
N ASN A 228 0.07 2.27 -27.40
CA ASN A 228 0.89 3.49 -27.49
C ASN A 228 0.74 4.25 -28.84
N ASN A 229 -0.40 4.09 -29.52
CA ASN A 229 -0.66 4.72 -30.82
C ASN A 229 -2.00 5.47 -30.74
N ALA A 230 -2.04 6.70 -31.25
CA ALA A 230 -3.21 7.56 -31.25
C ALA A 230 -4.41 6.97 -32.00
N SER A 231 -4.17 6.09 -32.99
CA SER A 231 -5.21 5.34 -33.71
C SER A 231 -5.57 4.01 -33.05
N GLY A 232 -5.05 3.72 -31.86
CA GLY A 232 -5.33 2.50 -31.10
C GLY A 232 -6.78 2.41 -30.62
N PRO A 233 -7.22 1.22 -30.14
CA PRO A 233 -8.53 1.06 -29.54
C PRO A 233 -8.72 2.01 -28.34
N VAL A 234 -9.78 2.82 -28.39
CA VAL A 234 -10.18 3.71 -27.30
C VAL A 234 -10.94 2.90 -26.27
N LEU A 235 -10.41 2.81 -25.06
CA LEU A 235 -11.03 2.14 -23.92
C LEU A 235 -12.06 3.03 -23.22
N ALA A 236 -11.79 4.33 -23.12
CA ALA A 236 -12.70 5.30 -22.54
C ALA A 236 -12.37 6.73 -23.00
N LEU A 237 -13.38 7.61 -22.90
CA LEU A 237 -13.24 9.05 -23.04
C LEU A 237 -13.54 9.68 -21.68
N VAL A 238 -12.59 10.45 -21.15
CA VAL A 238 -12.71 11.12 -19.86
C VAL A 238 -12.72 12.62 -20.08
N GLU A 239 -13.78 13.28 -19.64
CA GLU A 239 -14.00 14.71 -19.75
C GLU A 239 -14.03 15.34 -18.36
N HIS A 240 -13.22 16.37 -18.15
CA HIS A 240 -13.20 17.16 -16.94
C HIS A 240 -13.71 18.56 -17.24
N HIS A 241 -14.75 18.98 -16.53
CA HIS A 241 -15.24 20.36 -16.53
C HIS A 241 -14.93 21.02 -15.20
N PHE A 242 -14.40 22.22 -15.27
CA PHE A 242 -14.04 23.02 -14.12
C PHE A 242 -14.94 24.23 -14.02
N LYS A 243 -15.43 24.52 -12.81
CA LYS A 243 -16.21 25.73 -12.57
C LYS A 243 -15.64 26.46 -11.36
N PRO A 244 -15.09 27.68 -11.51
CA PRO A 244 -14.61 28.44 -10.38
C PRO A 244 -15.75 28.75 -9.40
N LEU A 245 -15.45 28.63 -8.11
CA LEU A 245 -16.33 28.97 -7.00
C LEU A 245 -15.67 30.07 -6.17
N LYS A 246 -16.45 30.74 -5.30
CA LYS A 246 -15.92 31.79 -4.41
C LYS A 246 -14.71 31.32 -3.57
N ASN A 247 -14.72 30.06 -3.13
CA ASN A 247 -13.71 29.47 -2.26
C ASN A 247 -13.16 28.16 -2.85
N GLY A 248 -12.79 28.15 -4.14
CA GLY A 248 -12.15 27.00 -4.79
C GLY A 248 -12.76 26.68 -6.15
N CYS A 249 -12.94 25.39 -6.44
CA CYS A 249 -13.40 24.91 -7.75
C CYS A 249 -14.40 23.75 -7.60
N MET A 250 -15.39 23.70 -8.49
CA MET A 250 -16.15 22.47 -8.74
C MET A 250 -15.48 21.74 -9.89
N VAL A 251 -15.18 20.45 -9.70
CA VAL A 251 -14.71 19.55 -10.75
C VAL A 251 -15.83 18.58 -11.06
N ALA A 252 -16.23 18.51 -12.32
CA ALA A 252 -17.15 17.51 -12.84
C ALA A 252 -16.38 16.60 -13.81
N GLU A 253 -16.48 15.30 -13.59
CA GLU A 253 -15.88 14.27 -14.44
C GLU A 253 -17.00 13.49 -15.12
N MET A 254 -16.84 13.28 -16.42
CA MET A 254 -17.65 12.36 -17.20
C MET A 254 -16.73 11.35 -17.86
N GLU A 255 -16.98 10.06 -17.60
CA GLU A 255 -16.25 8.96 -18.22
C GLU A 255 -17.25 8.17 -19.09
N ALA A 256 -17.04 8.19 -20.40
CA ALA A 256 -17.75 7.36 -21.37
C ALA A 256 -16.84 6.20 -21.74
N ALA A 257 -17.12 5.03 -21.16
CA ALA A 257 -16.29 3.85 -21.36
C ALA A 257 -16.77 3.06 -22.58
N ASN A 258 -15.83 2.55 -23.38
CA ASN A 258 -16.13 1.68 -24.50
C ASN A 258 -16.07 0.22 -24.05
N ASP A 259 -16.95 -0.59 -24.60
CA ASP A 259 -16.94 -2.04 -24.45
C ASP A 259 -16.93 -2.57 -23.00
N TYR A 260 -17.68 -1.94 -22.10
CA TYR A 260 -17.75 -2.38 -20.70
C TYR A 260 -18.75 -3.53 -20.50
N PRO A 261 -18.36 -4.61 -19.80
CA PRO A 261 -19.31 -5.63 -19.38
C PRO A 261 -20.33 -5.09 -18.38
N TRP A 262 -21.58 -5.58 -18.48
CA TRP A 262 -22.66 -5.19 -17.57
C TRP A 262 -22.34 -5.49 -16.10
N GLY A 263 -21.76 -6.65 -15.81
CA GLY A 263 -21.40 -7.04 -14.44
C GLY A 263 -20.37 -6.09 -13.81
N GLN A 264 -19.38 -5.65 -14.60
CA GLN A 264 -18.40 -4.67 -14.15
C GLN A 264 -19.04 -3.31 -13.88
N THR A 265 -19.91 -2.84 -14.78
CA THR A 265 -20.65 -1.58 -14.61
C THR A 265 -21.53 -1.60 -13.36
N PHE A 266 -22.22 -2.72 -13.11
CA PHE A 266 -23.02 -2.91 -11.91
C PHE A 266 -22.16 -2.89 -10.64
N SER A 267 -21.00 -3.55 -10.64
CA SER A 267 -20.04 -3.51 -9.52
C SER A 267 -19.55 -2.08 -9.24
N LEU A 268 -19.16 -1.32 -10.27
CA LEU A 268 -18.75 0.06 -10.14
C LEU A 268 -19.87 0.96 -9.58
N TRP A 269 -21.12 0.70 -10.01
CA TRP A 269 -22.30 1.40 -9.52
C TRP A 269 -22.59 1.12 -8.04
N LEU A 270 -22.46 -0.14 -7.60
CA LEU A 270 -22.66 -0.55 -6.21
C LEU A 270 -21.68 0.15 -5.26
N ASN A 271 -20.44 0.34 -5.69
CA ASN A 271 -19.36 0.90 -4.89
C ASN A 271 -19.16 2.42 -5.06
N ASP A 272 -19.97 3.08 -5.90
CA ASP A 272 -19.85 4.52 -6.21
C ASP A 272 -18.43 4.90 -6.69
N PHE A 273 -17.79 3.99 -7.46
CA PHE A 273 -16.34 4.00 -7.74
C PHE A 273 -15.84 5.30 -8.38
N ALA A 274 -16.53 5.82 -9.40
CA ALA A 274 -16.13 7.05 -10.09
C ALA A 274 -16.11 8.25 -9.13
N LYS A 275 -17.17 8.39 -8.31
CA LYS A 275 -17.27 9.50 -7.36
C LYS A 275 -16.30 9.36 -6.19
N ASP A 276 -15.96 8.13 -5.80
CA ASP A 276 -14.92 7.87 -4.81
C ASP A 276 -13.52 8.25 -5.32
N GLY A 277 -13.22 7.98 -6.60
CA GLY A 277 -11.98 8.41 -7.26
C GLY A 277 -11.78 9.92 -7.24
N LEU A 278 -12.82 10.70 -7.56
CA LEU A 278 -12.75 12.17 -7.45
C LEU A 278 -12.52 12.66 -6.02
N VAL A 279 -13.12 11.99 -5.02
CA VAL A 279 -12.89 12.34 -3.62
C VAL A 279 -11.46 12.01 -3.19
N TYR A 280 -10.93 10.86 -3.60
CA TYR A 280 -9.54 10.50 -3.38
C TYR A 280 -8.60 11.59 -3.92
N HIS A 281 -8.77 12.00 -5.19
CA HIS A 281 -7.94 13.04 -5.78
C HIS A 281 -8.09 14.40 -5.11
N ARG A 282 -9.30 14.79 -4.72
CA ARG A 282 -9.52 16.01 -3.92
C ARG A 282 -8.74 15.95 -2.60
N ASP A 283 -8.88 14.86 -1.85
CA ASP A 283 -8.29 14.74 -0.52
C ASP A 283 -6.77 14.86 -0.60
N LEU A 284 -6.15 14.21 -1.60
CA LEU A 284 -4.72 14.34 -1.86
C LEU A 284 -4.30 15.78 -2.23
N LEU A 285 -5.05 16.43 -3.13
CA LEU A 285 -4.78 17.82 -3.53
C LEU A 285 -4.83 18.78 -2.33
N GLU A 286 -5.77 18.54 -1.41
CA GLU A 286 -5.98 19.39 -0.24
C GLU A 286 -5.07 19.00 0.95
N GLY A 287 -4.23 17.97 0.81
CA GLY A 287 -3.38 17.46 1.89
C GLY A 287 -4.19 16.91 3.08
N ILE A 288 -5.38 16.39 2.82
CA ILE A 288 -6.28 15.83 3.83
C ILE A 288 -6.11 14.32 3.84
N GLU A 289 -6.09 13.72 5.03
CA GLU A 289 -6.17 12.26 5.19
C GLU A 289 -7.41 11.73 4.45
N THR A 290 -7.15 10.92 3.41
CA THR A 290 -8.21 10.47 2.52
C THR A 290 -9.06 9.40 3.16
N ARG A 291 -10.38 9.57 3.06
CA ARG A 291 -11.36 8.58 3.55
C ARG A 291 -11.94 7.73 2.43
N SER A 292 -11.48 7.95 1.20
CA SER A 292 -11.94 7.25 0.01
C SER A 292 -11.78 5.73 0.16
N LEU A 293 -12.65 4.97 -0.51
CA LEU A 293 -12.54 3.51 -0.55
C LEU A 293 -11.24 3.09 -1.26
N ARG A 294 -10.78 3.88 -2.24
CA ARG A 294 -9.49 3.66 -2.93
C ARG A 294 -8.26 3.70 -2.02
N ALA A 295 -8.33 4.49 -0.95
CA ALA A 295 -7.27 4.56 0.06
C ALA A 295 -7.45 3.57 1.21
N ALA A 296 -8.63 2.97 1.34
CA ALA A 296 -8.87 1.94 2.33
C ALA A 296 -8.06 0.69 1.98
N HIS A 297 -7.72 -0.08 3.01
CA HIS A 297 -7.03 -1.35 2.84
C HIS A 297 -7.81 -2.31 1.92
N ARG A 298 -7.11 -3.25 1.30
CA ARG A 298 -7.74 -4.28 0.45
C ARG A 298 -7.91 -5.63 1.13
N TRP A 299 -7.67 -5.69 2.44
CA TRP A 299 -8.05 -6.85 3.23
C TRP A 299 -9.53 -7.17 3.02
N SER A 300 -9.79 -8.46 2.95
CA SER A 300 -11.10 -9.04 2.97
C SER A 300 -11.24 -9.97 4.18
N LEU A 301 -12.47 -10.34 4.52
CA LEU A 301 -12.69 -11.28 5.62
C LEU A 301 -12.05 -12.63 5.31
N LEU A 302 -12.14 -13.08 4.05
CA LEU A 302 -11.49 -14.32 3.62
C LEU A 302 -9.98 -14.26 3.72
N MET A 303 -9.36 -13.14 3.36
CA MET A 303 -7.91 -13.00 3.48
C MET A 303 -7.45 -13.07 4.94
N LEU A 304 -8.18 -12.43 5.85
CA LEU A 304 -7.87 -12.51 7.29
C LEU A 304 -8.04 -13.92 7.86
N LEU A 305 -9.10 -14.62 7.45
CA LEU A 305 -9.32 -16.02 7.84
C LEU A 305 -8.24 -16.94 7.27
N SER A 306 -7.92 -16.79 5.99
CA SER A 306 -6.86 -17.53 5.31
C SER A 306 -5.51 -17.29 5.97
N LYS A 307 -5.14 -16.03 6.26
CA LYS A 307 -3.93 -15.67 7.03
C LYS A 307 -3.88 -16.46 8.34
N ARG A 308 -4.97 -16.47 9.10
CA ARG A 308 -5.03 -17.15 10.40
C ARG A 308 -4.91 -18.68 10.26
N VAL A 309 -5.54 -19.27 9.25
CA VAL A 309 -5.47 -20.71 8.97
C VAL A 309 -4.06 -21.11 8.54
N MET A 310 -3.49 -20.40 7.57
CA MET A 310 -2.13 -20.65 7.09
C MET A 310 -1.09 -20.44 8.18
N LYS A 311 -1.18 -19.37 8.98
CA LYS A 311 -0.29 -19.17 10.14
C LYS A 311 -0.32 -20.33 11.13
N ARG A 312 -1.48 -20.98 11.31
CA ARG A 312 -1.61 -22.18 12.15
C ARG A 312 -1.03 -23.43 11.47
N MET A 313 -1.31 -23.64 10.19
CA MET A 313 -0.79 -24.79 9.44
C MET A 313 0.74 -24.73 9.28
N MET A 314 1.26 -23.52 9.09
CA MET A 314 2.67 -23.26 8.81
C MET A 314 3.46 -22.88 10.06
N GLY A 315 2.86 -22.85 11.26
CA GLY A 315 3.54 -22.39 12.48
C GLY A 315 4.85 -23.12 12.81
N GLY A 316 5.05 -24.35 12.32
CA GLY A 316 6.35 -25.03 12.36
C GLY A 316 7.25 -24.75 11.14
N SER A 317 6.67 -24.60 9.95
CA SER A 317 7.41 -24.46 8.68
C SER A 317 7.82 -23.03 8.36
N MET A 318 7.09 -21.99 8.80
CA MET A 318 7.42 -20.59 8.55
C MET A 318 8.55 -20.11 9.43
N ALA A 319 8.60 -20.54 10.70
CA ALA A 319 9.74 -20.27 11.55
C ALA A 319 11.00 -20.90 10.96
N GLN A 320 10.88 -22.12 10.41
CA GLN A 320 11.98 -22.82 9.76
C GLN A 320 12.35 -22.21 8.41
N MET A 321 11.40 -21.83 7.56
CA MET A 321 11.68 -21.14 6.29
C MET A 321 12.21 -19.73 6.51
N ALA A 322 11.72 -18.99 7.50
CA ALA A 322 12.29 -17.69 7.86
C ALA A 322 13.73 -17.87 8.37
N ALA A 323 13.98 -18.86 9.23
CA ALA A 323 15.33 -19.21 9.66
C ALA A 323 16.22 -19.70 8.50
N ASP A 324 15.68 -20.47 7.56
CA ASP A 324 16.43 -21.00 6.41
C ASP A 324 16.73 -19.90 5.40
N ASN A 325 15.79 -19.00 5.12
CA ASN A 325 15.94 -17.88 4.19
C ASN A 325 16.82 -16.78 4.80
N GLN A 326 16.67 -16.52 6.09
CA GLN A 326 17.59 -15.69 6.85
C GLN A 326 18.99 -16.31 6.85
N SER A 327 19.13 -17.63 7.07
CA SER A 327 20.43 -18.32 6.97
C SER A 327 21.01 -18.38 5.56
N ALA A 328 20.18 -18.20 4.53
CA ALA A 328 20.60 -18.16 3.13
C ALA A 328 21.08 -16.77 2.74
N ILE A 329 20.41 -15.72 3.23
CA ILE A 329 20.82 -14.32 3.10
C ILE A 329 22.08 -14.08 3.96
N GLU A 330 22.13 -14.59 5.19
CA GLU A 330 23.31 -14.57 6.07
C GLU A 330 24.47 -15.38 5.48
N ARG A 331 24.20 -16.43 4.67
CA ARG A 331 25.25 -17.18 3.95
C ARG A 331 25.84 -16.41 2.76
N GLU A 332 25.19 -15.36 2.29
CA GLU A 332 25.70 -14.53 1.19
C GLU A 332 26.66 -13.43 1.64
N VAL A 333 26.82 -13.21 2.96
CA VAL A 333 27.74 -12.20 3.49
C VAL A 333 28.66 -12.85 4.52
N GLU A 334 29.55 -13.74 4.08
CA GLU A 334 30.67 -14.17 4.92
C GLU A 334 31.71 -13.03 4.95
N SER A 335 32.14 -12.62 6.15
CA SER A 335 33.12 -11.53 6.30
C SER A 335 34.39 -11.84 5.52
N SER A 336 34.80 -10.93 4.64
CA SER A 336 36.02 -11.08 3.85
C SER A 336 37.25 -10.85 4.73
N PRO A 337 38.13 -11.84 4.94
CA PRO A 337 39.32 -11.66 5.76
C PRO A 337 40.27 -10.58 5.22
N GLU A 338 40.29 -10.41 3.90
CA GLU A 338 41.10 -9.39 3.23
C GLU A 338 40.57 -7.98 3.53
N ALA A 339 39.24 -7.81 3.51
CA ALA A 339 38.62 -6.53 3.81
C ALA A 339 38.73 -6.18 5.30
N LEU A 340 38.56 -7.16 6.19
CA LEU A 340 38.81 -6.98 7.62
C LEU A 340 40.27 -6.53 7.87
N ALA A 341 41.24 -7.19 7.23
CA ALA A 341 42.64 -6.81 7.37
C ALA A 341 42.91 -5.37 6.88
N ALA A 342 42.27 -4.95 5.78
CA ALA A 342 42.38 -3.59 5.26
C ALA A 342 41.76 -2.56 6.23
N LEU A 343 40.58 -2.84 6.79
CA LEU A 343 39.93 -2.00 7.78
C LEU A 343 40.80 -1.86 9.04
N LEU A 344 41.35 -2.96 9.55
CA LEU A 344 42.23 -2.93 10.72
C LEU A 344 43.53 -2.15 10.45
N GLN A 345 44.07 -2.25 9.24
CA GLN A 345 45.21 -1.43 8.84
C GLN A 345 44.85 0.06 8.82
N ARG A 346 43.64 0.43 8.36
CA ARG A 346 43.10 1.80 8.38
C ARG A 346 42.87 2.33 9.79
N LEU A 347 42.43 1.48 10.71
CA LEU A 347 42.19 1.83 12.12
C LEU A 347 43.49 2.01 12.91
N GLY A 348 44.58 1.40 12.45
CA GLY A 348 45.93 1.57 13.02
C GLY A 348 46.17 0.76 14.30
N SER A 349 47.43 0.69 14.73
CA SER A 349 47.85 -0.15 15.85
C SER A 349 47.18 0.20 17.18
N ASP A 350 46.80 1.47 17.37
CA ASP A 350 46.20 1.97 18.61
C ASP A 350 44.76 1.44 18.82
N PHE A 351 44.15 0.90 17.76
CA PHE A 351 42.85 0.24 17.77
C PHE A 351 42.95 -1.29 17.94
N THR A 352 44.16 -1.87 17.78
CA THR A 352 44.35 -3.34 17.74
C THR A 352 44.46 -4.03 19.11
N SER A 353 44.49 -3.26 20.22
CA SER A 353 44.41 -3.83 21.56
C SER A 353 42.95 -3.97 21.98
N GLN A 354 42.39 -5.19 21.85
CA GLN A 354 41.04 -5.60 22.27
C GLN A 354 40.39 -4.65 23.29
N GLY A 355 39.39 -3.87 22.86
CA GLY A 355 38.69 -2.91 23.71
C GLY A 355 38.36 -1.58 23.03
N TYR A 356 38.04 -0.58 23.85
CA TYR A 356 37.75 0.79 23.40
C TYR A 356 39.03 1.51 22.97
N THR A 357 38.91 2.34 21.93
CA THR A 357 40.00 3.21 21.46
C THR A 357 40.57 4.05 22.60
N SER A 358 41.89 4.05 22.76
CA SER A 358 42.58 4.98 23.67
C SER A 358 42.85 6.35 23.04
N GLY A 359 42.75 6.44 21.70
CA GLY A 359 42.85 7.66 20.90
C GLY A 359 41.49 8.18 20.41
N PRO A 360 41.50 9.23 19.55
CA PRO A 360 40.29 9.70 18.89
C PRO A 360 39.57 8.56 18.17
N MET A 361 38.25 8.53 18.24
CA MET A 361 37.41 7.56 17.54
C MET A 361 37.65 7.64 16.03
N PRO A 362 38.09 6.55 15.37
CA PRO A 362 38.27 6.52 13.93
C PRO A 362 36.95 6.72 13.20
N LEU A 363 37.00 7.52 12.13
CA LEU A 363 35.87 7.72 11.23
C LEU A 363 36.18 7.09 9.88
N VAL A 364 35.46 6.04 9.53
CA VAL A 364 35.66 5.29 8.28
C VAL A 364 34.50 5.54 7.32
N THR A 365 34.74 5.39 6.01
CA THR A 365 33.66 5.49 5.01
C THR A 365 32.69 4.32 5.11
N LEU A 366 31.53 4.46 4.45
CA LEU A 366 30.59 3.34 4.29
C LEU A 366 31.26 2.16 3.57
N GLU A 367 32.09 2.40 2.57
CA GLU A 367 32.82 1.35 1.84
C GLU A 367 33.85 0.64 2.72
N GLU A 368 34.58 1.39 3.54
CA GLU A 368 35.56 0.81 4.46
C GLU A 368 34.87 -0.05 5.53
N PHE A 369 33.69 0.37 6.01
CA PHE A 369 32.97 -0.35 7.05
C PHE A 369 32.12 -1.53 6.54
N PHE A 370 31.35 -1.35 5.46
CA PHE A 370 30.44 -2.36 4.92
C PHE A 370 31.09 -3.24 3.86
N GLY A 371 32.18 -2.81 3.23
CA GLY A 371 32.88 -3.54 2.19
C GLY A 371 33.45 -4.85 2.73
N GLY A 372 32.77 -5.97 2.49
CA GLY A 372 33.16 -7.29 2.99
C GLY A 372 32.79 -7.55 4.45
N ASN A 373 31.93 -6.75 5.06
CA ASN A 373 31.42 -6.96 6.41
C ASN A 373 30.21 -7.89 6.38
N GLY A 374 30.33 -9.03 7.05
CA GLY A 374 29.27 -10.02 7.24
C GLY A 374 28.85 -10.23 8.69
N ASP A 375 29.33 -9.39 9.60
CA ASP A 375 29.11 -9.53 11.04
C ASP A 375 27.98 -8.60 11.49
N ASP A 376 26.73 -9.10 11.52
CA ASP A 376 25.57 -8.30 11.96
C ASP A 376 25.73 -7.75 13.40
N GLY A 377 26.62 -8.35 14.22
CA GLY A 377 26.93 -7.82 15.55
C GLY A 377 27.73 -6.51 15.53
N SER A 378 28.29 -6.13 14.38
CA SER A 378 29.11 -4.92 14.22
C SER A 378 28.31 -3.62 14.05
N PHE A 379 26.98 -3.72 13.88
CA PHE A 379 26.08 -2.58 13.78
C PHE A 379 24.72 -2.94 14.40
N GLN A 380 24.39 -2.39 15.57
CA GLN A 380 23.27 -2.90 16.38
C GLN A 380 21.90 -2.31 16.01
N ALA A 381 21.87 -1.17 15.32
CA ALA A 381 20.63 -0.45 15.05
C ALA A 381 19.76 -1.04 13.93
N ALA A 382 20.29 -1.92 13.08
CA ALA A 382 19.57 -2.61 12.01
C ALA A 382 20.42 -3.80 11.49
N SER A 383 19.86 -4.65 10.62
CA SER A 383 20.70 -5.62 9.89
C SER A 383 21.69 -4.91 8.98
N LEU A 384 22.88 -5.48 8.76
CA LEU A 384 23.94 -4.83 7.96
C LEU A 384 23.47 -4.47 6.55
N VAL A 385 22.69 -5.32 5.91
CA VAL A 385 22.14 -5.07 4.57
C VAL A 385 21.23 -3.85 4.59
N THR A 386 20.31 -3.78 5.56
CA THR A 386 19.40 -2.64 5.71
C THR A 386 20.17 -1.36 5.97
N ALA A 387 21.10 -1.40 6.92
CA ALA A 387 21.92 -0.25 7.30
C ALA A 387 22.75 0.25 6.11
N ARG A 388 23.42 -0.65 5.38
CA ARG A 388 24.21 -0.32 4.20
C ARG A 388 23.37 0.37 3.13
N THR A 389 22.29 -0.28 2.69
CA THR A 389 21.44 0.25 1.61
C THR A 389 20.84 1.60 1.99
N ALA A 390 20.36 1.74 3.24
CA ALA A 390 19.83 2.98 3.75
C ALA A 390 20.86 4.12 3.76
N LEU A 391 22.04 3.88 4.35
CA LEU A 391 23.07 4.90 4.49
C LEU A 391 23.69 5.28 3.13
N GLU A 392 23.89 4.32 2.23
CA GLU A 392 24.31 4.61 0.85
C GLU A 392 23.28 5.50 0.15
N GLY A 393 21.98 5.20 0.24
CA GLY A 393 20.92 6.02 -0.34
C GLY A 393 20.79 7.41 0.29
N LEU A 394 21.02 7.55 1.60
CA LEU A 394 21.04 8.86 2.26
C LEU A 394 22.25 9.71 1.87
N ARG A 395 23.38 9.08 1.55
CA ARG A 395 24.59 9.78 1.08
C ARG A 395 24.39 10.42 -0.30
N ASP A 396 23.52 9.85 -1.14
CA ASP A 396 23.25 10.36 -2.49
C ASP A 396 22.35 11.62 -2.51
N ARG A 397 21.93 12.12 -1.35
CA ARG A 397 21.12 13.34 -1.24
C ARG A 397 21.95 14.61 -1.44
N ASP A 398 21.38 15.61 -2.12
CA ASP A 398 22.04 16.90 -2.37
C ASP A 398 22.40 17.67 -1.08
N ASP A 399 21.65 17.45 0.00
CA ASP A 399 21.87 18.10 1.29
C ASP A 399 22.87 17.35 2.20
N VAL A 400 23.44 16.22 1.74
CA VAL A 400 24.44 15.42 2.44
C VAL A 400 25.76 15.44 1.67
N ALA A 401 26.84 15.90 2.31
CA ALA A 401 28.17 15.91 1.73
C ALA A 401 28.94 14.62 2.01
N ASP A 402 28.75 14.00 3.19
CA ASP A 402 29.45 12.78 3.57
C ASP A 402 28.72 12.04 4.70
N ILE A 403 28.93 10.72 4.80
CA ILE A 403 28.50 9.88 5.92
C ILE A 403 29.67 9.01 6.38
N ARG A 404 29.96 9.04 7.69
CA ARG A 404 31.05 8.25 8.31
C ARG A 404 30.55 7.35 9.41
N MET A 405 31.18 6.18 9.52
CA MET A 405 30.96 5.23 10.61
C MET A 405 32.00 5.49 11.69
N GLY A 406 31.55 5.76 12.92
CA GLY A 406 32.40 5.92 14.08
C GLY A 406 32.63 4.57 14.75
N VAL A 407 33.84 4.05 14.62
CA VAL A 407 34.21 2.71 15.10
C VAL A 407 34.71 2.80 16.54
N THR A 408 34.05 2.12 17.47
CA THR A 408 34.27 2.34 18.91
C THR A 408 35.06 1.24 19.60
N GLN A 409 34.90 0.00 19.12
CA GLN A 409 35.41 -1.19 19.77
C GLN A 409 35.77 -2.27 18.75
N TRP A 410 36.74 -3.12 19.11
CA TRP A 410 37.03 -4.36 18.40
C TRP A 410 37.34 -5.47 19.39
N GLU A 411 36.56 -6.56 19.29
CA GLU A 411 36.60 -7.66 20.26
C GLU A 411 37.70 -8.69 19.95
N GLY A 412 38.21 -8.73 18.72
CA GLY A 412 39.39 -9.54 18.40
C GLY A 412 39.57 -9.86 16.93
N PRO A 413 40.65 -10.57 16.59
CA PRO A 413 41.10 -10.84 15.21
C PRO A 413 40.08 -11.58 14.32
N SER A 414 39.02 -12.13 14.88
CA SER A 414 37.98 -12.87 14.17
C SER A 414 36.63 -12.16 14.11
N THR A 415 36.49 -10.95 14.66
CA THR A 415 35.25 -10.18 14.64
C THR A 415 35.42 -8.92 13.81
N TRP A 416 34.33 -8.41 13.26
CA TRP A 416 34.37 -7.10 12.62
C TRP A 416 34.36 -6.00 13.69
N PRO A 417 35.08 -4.87 13.50
CA PRO A 417 34.99 -3.74 14.41
C PRO A 417 33.56 -3.21 14.56
N LEU A 418 33.14 -2.91 15.79
CA LEU A 418 31.82 -2.38 16.11
C LEU A 418 31.75 -0.87 15.80
N ALA A 419 30.70 -0.45 15.08
CA ALA A 419 30.35 0.95 14.92
C ALA A 419 29.09 1.28 15.73
N GLU A 420 29.24 2.17 16.70
CA GLU A 420 28.12 2.69 17.51
C GLU A 420 27.75 4.12 17.08
N TYR A 421 28.44 4.71 16.11
CA TYR A 421 28.16 6.08 15.67
C TYR A 421 28.01 6.17 14.16
N VAL A 422 27.07 7.00 13.72
CA VAL A 422 26.96 7.47 12.34
C VAL A 422 27.06 8.99 12.33
N TYR A 423 27.96 9.52 11.53
CA TYR A 423 28.15 10.95 11.34
C TYR A 423 27.67 11.37 9.98
N PHE A 424 26.86 12.41 9.95
CA PHE A 424 26.42 13.08 8.73
C PHE A 424 27.14 14.42 8.63
N VAL A 425 27.78 14.68 7.50
CA VAL A 425 28.16 16.03 7.09
C VAL A 425 27.04 16.53 6.19
N THR A 426 26.17 17.39 6.70
CA THR A 426 24.92 17.77 6.05
C THR A 426 24.58 19.24 6.26
N SER A 427 23.83 19.83 5.32
CA SER A 427 23.22 21.15 5.48
C SER A 427 21.81 21.09 6.11
N ALA A 428 21.24 19.89 6.27
CA ALA A 428 19.94 19.65 6.88
C ALA A 428 19.98 19.76 8.42
N ALA A 429 18.83 19.96 9.06
CA ALA A 429 18.78 20.04 10.53
C ALA A 429 18.89 18.64 11.15
N ALA A 430 19.39 18.57 12.39
CA ALA A 430 19.42 17.33 13.18
C ALA A 430 18.08 16.55 13.18
N SER A 431 16.95 17.26 13.28
CA SER A 431 15.61 16.65 13.24
C SER A 431 15.24 16.00 11.91
N ASP A 432 15.80 16.50 10.80
CA ASP A 432 15.58 15.92 9.48
C ASP A 432 16.36 14.61 9.36
N VAL A 433 17.61 14.59 9.84
CA VAL A 433 18.45 13.39 9.91
C VAL A 433 17.78 12.30 10.76
N GLU A 434 17.21 12.67 11.92
CA GLU A 434 16.45 11.75 12.76
C GLU A 434 15.26 11.13 12.01
N ALA A 435 14.50 11.95 11.27
CA ALA A 435 13.39 11.47 10.46
C ALA A 435 13.84 10.51 9.36
N TRP A 436 14.96 10.80 8.68
CA TRP A 436 15.51 9.93 7.64
C TRP A 436 15.92 8.56 8.18
N LEU A 437 16.62 8.52 9.31
CA LEU A 437 17.06 7.28 9.94
C LEU A 437 15.86 6.45 10.41
N LYS A 438 14.85 7.10 10.98
CA LYS A 438 13.61 6.45 11.38
C LYS A 438 12.85 5.85 10.19
N ASP A 439 12.73 6.59 9.09
CA ASP A 439 12.07 6.12 7.87
C ASP A 439 12.85 4.97 7.22
N ALA A 440 14.18 4.97 7.36
CA ALA A 440 15.07 3.90 6.94
C ALA A 440 15.09 2.68 7.89
N GLY A 441 14.39 2.74 9.02
CA GLY A 441 14.37 1.67 10.01
C GLY A 441 15.66 1.51 10.82
N ILE A 442 16.51 2.54 10.87
CA ILE A 442 17.70 2.61 11.72
C ILE A 442 17.31 3.27 13.04
N TRP A 443 17.45 2.54 14.14
CA TRP A 443 17.17 3.09 15.46
C TRP A 443 18.34 3.94 15.97
N VAL A 444 18.03 5.06 16.62
CA VAL A 444 19.01 6.02 17.15
C VAL A 444 18.65 6.35 18.59
N SER A 445 19.60 6.21 19.50
CA SER A 445 19.43 6.54 20.92
C SER A 445 19.56 8.03 21.17
N GLU A 446 20.61 8.63 20.60
CA GLU A 446 20.94 10.04 20.80
C GLU A 446 21.44 10.66 19.50
N LEU A 447 21.10 11.93 19.28
CA LEU A 447 21.48 12.67 18.08
C LEU A 447 21.68 14.15 18.42
N ALA A 448 22.80 14.74 17.99
CA ALA A 448 23.05 16.16 18.18
C ALA A 448 24.05 16.75 17.15
N GLU A 449 24.07 18.08 17.06
CA GLU A 449 25.04 18.84 16.24
C GLU A 449 26.32 19.17 17.04
N GLU A 450 26.21 19.24 18.36
CA GLU A 450 27.28 19.61 19.29
C GLU A 450 27.29 18.67 20.50
N GLY A 451 28.33 18.78 21.34
CA GLY A 451 28.34 18.12 22.64
C GLY A 451 28.65 16.62 22.62
N GLU A 452 29.24 16.11 21.54
CA GLU A 452 29.70 14.73 21.48
C GLU A 452 30.66 14.43 22.64
N HIS A 453 30.41 13.35 23.37
CA HIS A 453 31.17 13.01 24.57
C HIS A 453 32.56 12.43 24.26
N ARG A 454 32.83 12.00 23.02
CA ARG A 454 34.07 11.36 22.62
C ARG A 454 34.87 12.25 21.68
N LYS A 455 36.19 12.19 21.80
CA LYS A 455 37.08 12.79 20.81
C LYS A 455 37.09 11.88 19.59
N ARG A 456 36.91 12.43 18.39
CA ARG A 456 36.91 11.71 17.11
C ARG A 456 38.04 12.18 16.19
N GLU A 457 38.30 11.43 15.14
CA GLU A 457 39.14 11.85 14.02
C GLU A 457 38.58 13.14 13.39
N ASP A 458 39.47 14.04 12.96
CA ASP A 458 39.05 15.28 12.29
C ASP A 458 38.40 14.93 10.96
N LEU A 459 37.32 15.65 10.64
CA LEU A 459 36.55 15.45 9.41
C LEU A 459 36.38 16.81 8.75
N ASP A 460 36.64 16.88 7.45
CA ASP A 460 36.45 18.11 6.70
C ASP A 460 34.95 18.41 6.57
N VAL A 461 34.56 19.63 6.89
CA VAL A 461 33.16 20.08 6.84
C VAL A 461 33.10 21.26 5.89
N PRO A 462 32.54 21.09 4.68
CA PRO A 462 32.43 22.16 3.70
C PRO A 462 31.66 23.37 4.24
N GLU A 463 31.93 24.55 3.68
CA GLU A 463 31.19 25.77 4.04
C GLU A 463 29.68 25.58 3.80
N GLY A 464 28.86 25.94 4.79
CA GLY A 464 27.40 25.77 4.75
C GLY A 464 26.91 24.40 5.19
N TYR A 465 27.81 23.45 5.46
CA TYR A 465 27.48 22.17 6.07
C TYR A 465 27.81 22.20 7.57
N ARG A 466 27.19 21.28 8.30
CA ARG A 466 27.46 20.99 9.71
C ARG A 466 27.59 19.49 9.87
N MET A 467 28.11 19.10 11.02
CA MET A 467 28.16 17.70 11.38
C MET A 467 27.03 17.37 12.34
N VAL A 468 26.35 16.26 12.10
CA VAL A 468 25.35 15.67 12.99
C VAL A 468 25.86 14.28 13.36
N TRP A 469 25.98 13.99 14.65
CA TRP A 469 26.37 12.66 15.13
C TRP A 469 25.14 11.93 15.68
N CYS A 470 25.08 10.62 15.44
CA CYS A 470 24.00 9.74 15.86
C CYS A 470 24.61 8.56 16.61
N TRP A 471 24.21 8.35 17.87
CA TRP A 471 24.58 7.16 18.64
C TRP A 471 23.54 6.06 18.44
N ILE A 472 24.01 4.89 18.02
CA ILE A 472 23.22 3.73 17.57
C ILE A 472 23.62 2.48 18.37
N ASP A 473 23.06 2.32 19.58
CA ASP A 473 23.27 1.15 20.47
C ASP A 473 22.02 0.28 20.66
#